data_AF-A0A2L2Y7W0-F1
#
_entry.id   AF-A0A2L2Y7W0-F1
#
_cell.length_a   1.000
_cell.length_b   1.000
_cell.length_c   1.000
_cell.angle_alpha   90.00
_cell.angle_beta   90.00
_cell.angle_gamma   90.00
#
_symmetry.space_group_name_H-M   'P 1'
#
loop_
_entity.id
_entity.type
_entity.pdbx_description
1 polymer ?
#
loop_
_entity_poly.entity_id
_entity_poly.type
_entity_poly.pdbx_seq_one_letter_code
_entity_poly.pdbx_strand_id
1 'polypeptide(L)'
;ININDDYKASSFIQSLSEYFVEKKSHQFENGAKIVTDPFTCCILPNFLQPLKEVDKIKDDVDEIDVELKINDLYQFKQSEDLAGCLYAGVEALRKLFNGNCLEWMKDVTKIPLSDKVDMSCSCYTYTDHLLCHDDELEGRRIAYIYYLVPEWEEKDGGTLDLFKCENGQPTEIKTSFVPVWNNLVFFEVSPESYHQVSEVLSYKTRTSISGWFHGPSIKRPDPYKETVLFKKPSTVTVDIESWINHAYLDPETQIEIRDSFEESSEIELMTFIQEDKYEEICKALSSQQIEWKHQGPCNRRKYDEVSNIEQSPILKELENLFCSEDFLLLLSHITGLRLCPTEAEDQFEMSEVSSSVRRWNHGCYTLLHDQSFTKTPTLNSTFYMNFEKWDSLHGGYTSYVAEEEKDELLRVDPKSNSLALVYITEGTAGFVKYINKQSTLESDSCFYDLFCLYKER
;
A
#
# COMPACT_ATOMS: atom_id res chain seq x y z
N ILE A 1 -19.77 12.53 30.24
CA ILE A 1 -18.82 13.16 29.28
C ILE A 1 -19.48 14.27 28.44
N ASN A 2 -18.72 15.29 28.02
CA ASN A 2 -19.16 16.36 27.11
C ASN A 2 -18.00 16.86 26.23
N ILE A 3 -18.32 17.56 25.13
CA ILE A 3 -17.36 18.39 24.37
C ILE A 3 -16.86 19.52 25.29
N ASN A 4 -15.58 19.86 25.16
CA ASN A 4 -14.93 20.99 25.83
C ASN A 4 -15.74 22.28 25.62
N ASP A 5 -15.93 23.06 26.70
CA ASP A 5 -16.74 24.28 26.69
C ASP A 5 -16.18 25.32 25.70
N ASP A 6 -14.86 25.36 25.51
CA ASP A 6 -14.21 26.23 24.53
C ASP A 6 -14.67 25.96 23.10
N TYR A 7 -15.01 24.70 22.80
CA TYR A 7 -15.51 24.30 21.47
C TYR A 7 -17.02 24.43 21.32
N LYS A 8 -17.76 24.64 22.42
CA LYS A 8 -19.22 24.86 22.41
C LYS A 8 -19.60 26.33 22.34
N ALA A 9 -18.65 27.24 22.57
CA ALA A 9 -18.91 28.67 22.45
C ALA A 9 -19.39 29.02 21.03
N SER A 10 -20.53 29.70 20.91
CA SER A 10 -21.12 30.03 19.60
C SER A 10 -20.17 30.84 18.73
N SER A 11 -19.35 31.71 19.33
CA SER A 11 -18.30 32.47 18.63
C SER A 11 -17.22 31.57 18.03
N PHE A 12 -16.81 30.52 18.75
CA PHE A 12 -15.83 29.55 18.25
C PHE A 12 -16.42 28.73 17.10
N ILE A 13 -17.64 28.19 17.27
CA ILE A 13 -18.32 27.41 16.24
C ILE A 13 -18.48 28.23 14.95
N GLN A 14 -18.94 29.48 15.07
CA GLN A 14 -19.08 30.37 13.93
C GLN A 14 -17.73 30.60 13.24
N SER A 15 -16.68 30.93 13.99
CA SER A 15 -15.37 31.20 13.41
C SER A 15 -14.75 29.96 12.74
N LEU A 16 -14.79 28.79 13.40
CA LEU A 16 -14.30 27.54 12.83
C LEU A 16 -15.09 27.17 11.56
N SER A 17 -16.40 27.39 11.57
CA SER A 17 -17.24 27.15 10.40
C SER A 17 -16.88 28.06 9.23
N GLU A 18 -16.64 29.36 9.48
CA GLU A 18 -16.18 30.31 8.47
C GLU A 18 -14.85 29.84 7.85
N TYR A 19 -13.85 29.47 8.66
CA TYR A 19 -12.57 28.96 8.14
C TYR A 19 -12.72 27.63 7.38
N PHE A 20 -13.59 26.74 7.84
CA PHE A 20 -13.85 25.44 7.19
C PHE A 20 -14.49 25.61 5.82
N VAL A 21 -15.57 26.40 5.75
CA VAL A 21 -16.32 26.65 4.51
C VAL A 21 -15.47 27.45 3.52
N GLU A 22 -14.71 28.45 3.99
CA GLU A 22 -13.84 29.25 3.14
C GLU A 22 -12.52 28.54 2.77
N LYS A 23 -12.28 27.34 3.33
CA LYS A 23 -11.03 26.57 3.15
C LYS A 23 -9.79 27.42 3.44
N LYS A 24 -9.78 28.08 4.59
CA LYS A 24 -8.66 28.88 5.08
C LYS A 24 -8.01 28.25 6.30
N SER A 25 -6.68 28.19 6.29
CA SER A 25 -5.91 27.73 7.45
C SER A 25 -5.94 28.76 8.59
N HIS A 26 -6.03 28.29 9.84
CA HIS A 26 -6.05 29.13 11.03
C HIS A 26 -5.61 28.35 12.28
N GLN A 27 -5.05 29.05 13.26
CA GLN A 27 -4.70 28.51 14.57
C GLN A 27 -5.35 29.36 15.66
N PHE A 28 -6.13 28.73 16.52
CA PHE A 28 -6.87 29.35 17.60
C PHE A 28 -6.06 29.39 18.90
N GLU A 29 -6.40 30.31 19.81
CA GLU A 29 -5.71 30.47 21.10
C GLU A 29 -5.83 29.24 22.01
N ASN A 30 -6.93 28.49 21.91
CA ASN A 30 -7.15 27.23 22.63
C ASN A 30 -6.40 26.03 22.02
N GLY A 31 -5.50 26.26 21.05
CA GLY A 31 -4.69 25.25 20.41
C GLY A 31 -5.37 24.50 19.27
N ALA A 32 -6.67 24.72 19.03
CA ALA A 32 -7.32 24.20 17.83
C ALA A 32 -6.65 24.77 16.57
N LYS A 33 -6.62 23.96 15.51
CA LYS A 33 -6.11 24.39 14.21
C LYS A 33 -6.92 23.79 13.07
N ILE A 34 -6.98 24.53 11.98
CA ILE A 34 -7.47 24.08 10.70
C ILE A 34 -6.35 24.28 9.69
N VAL A 35 -5.97 23.20 9.01
CA VAL A 35 -5.05 23.23 7.87
C VAL A 35 -5.85 23.00 6.60
N THR A 36 -5.39 23.55 5.49
CA THR A 36 -6.09 23.47 4.21
C THR A 36 -5.17 23.09 3.05
N ASP A 37 -3.92 22.78 3.36
CA ASP A 37 -2.92 22.23 2.45
C ASP A 37 -2.41 20.93 3.10
N PRO A 38 -2.67 19.75 2.49
CA PRO A 38 -3.21 19.55 1.14
C PRO A 38 -4.74 19.61 1.01
N PHE A 39 -5.48 19.44 2.10
CA PHE A 39 -6.94 19.59 2.15
C PHE A 39 -7.40 20.03 3.54
N THR A 40 -8.68 20.40 3.66
CA THR A 40 -9.25 20.89 4.92
C THR A 40 -9.27 19.81 5.99
N CYS A 41 -8.45 19.98 7.03
CA CYS A 41 -8.36 19.10 8.18
C CYS A 41 -8.30 19.91 9.47
N CYS A 42 -9.17 19.56 10.42
CA CYS A 42 -9.32 20.21 11.71
C CYS A 42 -8.74 19.34 12.82
N ILE A 43 -8.01 19.97 13.74
CA ILE A 43 -7.36 19.32 14.88
C ILE A 43 -7.76 20.09 16.14
N LEU A 44 -8.41 19.40 17.07
CA LEU A 44 -8.98 19.96 18.30
C LEU A 44 -8.38 19.26 19.53
N PRO A 45 -7.40 19.90 20.20
CA PRO A 45 -6.81 19.34 21.40
C PRO A 45 -7.75 19.32 22.61
N ASN A 46 -7.60 18.35 23.51
CA ASN A 46 -8.43 18.25 24.73
C ASN A 46 -9.94 18.34 24.42
N PHE A 47 -10.40 17.59 23.42
CA PHE A 47 -11.74 17.70 22.85
C PHE A 47 -12.84 17.36 23.84
N LEU A 48 -12.63 16.38 24.72
CA LEU A 48 -13.62 15.93 25.69
C LEU A 48 -13.24 16.30 27.12
N GLN A 49 -14.28 16.51 27.93
CA GLN A 49 -14.18 16.82 29.35
C GLN A 49 -15.35 16.24 30.18
N PRO A 50 -15.20 16.13 31.52
CA PRO A 50 -13.94 16.22 32.26
C PRO A 50 -13.00 15.06 31.94
N LEU A 51 -11.69 15.22 32.18
CA LEU A 51 -10.68 14.19 31.87
C LEU A 51 -10.98 12.82 32.52
N LYS A 52 -11.57 12.80 33.71
CA LYS A 52 -12.01 11.56 34.37
C LYS A 52 -12.94 10.70 33.51
N GLU A 53 -13.75 11.31 32.64
CA GLU A 53 -14.63 10.59 31.73
C GLU A 53 -13.88 10.08 30.49
N VAL A 54 -12.80 10.76 30.10
CA VAL A 54 -11.89 10.30 29.05
C VAL A 54 -11.09 9.09 29.53
N ASP A 55 -10.60 9.13 30.77
CA ASP A 55 -9.91 8.00 31.39
C ASP A 55 -10.79 6.73 31.38
N LYS A 56 -12.08 6.87 31.72
CA LYS A 56 -13.05 5.74 31.63
C LYS A 56 -13.22 5.20 30.22
N ILE A 57 -13.22 6.06 29.20
CA ILE A 57 -13.29 5.60 27.80
C ILE A 57 -12.04 4.80 27.47
N LYS A 58 -10.87 5.25 27.93
CA LYS A 58 -9.63 4.51 27.72
C LYS A 58 -9.64 3.16 28.42
N ASP A 59 -10.07 3.13 29.68
CA ASP A 59 -10.23 1.89 30.45
C ASP A 59 -11.14 0.91 29.70
N ASP A 60 -12.29 1.38 29.21
CA ASP A 60 -13.21 0.57 28.42
C ASP A 60 -12.58 0.07 27.11
N VAL A 61 -11.89 0.95 26.37
CA VAL A 61 -11.27 0.64 25.09
C VAL A 61 -10.17 -0.41 25.23
N ASP A 62 -9.42 -0.39 26.33
CA ASP A 62 -8.37 -1.38 26.61
C ASP A 62 -8.94 -2.78 26.88
N GLU A 63 -10.21 -2.88 27.25
CA GLU A 63 -10.93 -4.13 27.52
C GLU A 63 -11.71 -4.64 26.29
N ILE A 64 -11.78 -3.87 25.19
CA ILE A 64 -12.50 -4.28 23.98
C ILE A 64 -11.66 -5.28 23.19
N ASP A 65 -12.31 -6.40 22.82
CA ASP A 65 -11.72 -7.37 21.91
C ASP A 65 -11.46 -6.76 20.52
N VAL A 66 -10.25 -6.98 20.02
CA VAL A 66 -9.80 -6.53 18.70
C VAL A 66 -9.24 -7.68 17.90
N GLU A 67 -9.52 -7.67 16.59
CA GLU A 67 -9.05 -8.67 15.65
C GLU A 67 -7.95 -8.10 14.76
N LEU A 68 -6.95 -8.92 14.44
CA LEU A 68 -5.95 -8.56 13.42
C LEU A 68 -6.65 -8.41 12.06
N LYS A 69 -6.48 -7.25 11.44
CA LYS A 69 -6.87 -6.95 10.06
C LYS A 69 -5.59 -6.75 9.25
N ILE A 70 -5.42 -7.56 8.20
CA ILE A 70 -4.26 -7.51 7.33
C ILE A 70 -4.70 -7.70 5.88
N ASN A 71 -4.24 -6.82 5.00
CA ASN A 71 -4.34 -6.94 3.55
C ASN A 71 -3.15 -6.19 2.91
N ASP A 72 -3.22 -5.86 1.63
CA ASP A 72 -2.25 -5.02 0.94
C ASP A 72 -2.14 -3.60 1.56
N LEU A 73 -3.28 -2.98 1.87
CA LEU A 73 -3.40 -1.59 2.33
C LEU A 73 -2.98 -1.39 3.79
N TYR A 74 -3.21 -2.36 4.66
CA TYR A 74 -3.04 -2.18 6.10
C TYR A 74 -2.60 -3.44 6.84
N GLN A 75 -2.12 -3.20 8.06
CA GLN A 75 -1.93 -4.19 9.11
C GLN A 75 -2.13 -3.48 10.44
N PHE A 76 -3.18 -3.84 11.19
CA PHE A 76 -3.45 -3.35 12.54
C PHE A 76 -4.52 -4.20 13.21
N LYS A 77 -4.87 -3.92 14.47
CA LYS A 77 -6.00 -4.57 15.15
C LYS A 77 -7.20 -3.64 15.23
N GLN A 78 -8.39 -4.16 14.97
CA GLN A 78 -9.63 -3.39 15.00
C GLN A 78 -10.73 -4.13 15.77
N SER A 79 -11.54 -3.39 16.53
CA SER A 79 -12.77 -3.93 17.10
C SER A 79 -13.82 -4.14 16.01
N GLU A 80 -14.88 -4.89 16.33
CA GLU A 80 -16.14 -4.73 15.60
C GLU A 80 -16.69 -3.31 15.75
N ASP A 81 -17.74 -2.99 14.99
CA ASP A 81 -18.45 -1.72 15.12
C ASP A 81 -18.99 -1.53 16.55
N LEU A 82 -18.76 -0.33 17.12
CA LEU A 82 -19.06 -0.03 18.52
C LEU A 82 -20.54 0.32 18.77
N ALA A 83 -21.43 0.23 17.78
CA ALA A 83 -22.85 0.50 17.95
C ALA A 83 -23.50 -0.37 19.05
N GLY A 84 -23.04 -1.63 19.18
CA GLY A 84 -23.52 -2.59 20.18
C GLY A 84 -22.72 -2.63 21.49
N CYS A 85 -21.65 -1.85 21.60
CA CYS A 85 -20.75 -1.89 22.76
C CYS A 85 -21.45 -1.38 24.03
N LEU A 86 -21.36 -2.16 25.12
CA LEU A 86 -22.05 -1.90 26.41
C LEU A 86 -21.14 -1.35 27.51
N TYR A 87 -19.84 -1.19 27.24
CA TYR A 87 -18.93 -0.54 28.17
C TYR A 87 -19.34 0.92 28.38
N ALA A 88 -19.42 1.37 29.63
CA ALA A 88 -20.21 2.56 29.99
C ALA A 88 -19.63 3.88 29.45
N GLY A 89 -18.32 4.04 29.45
CA GLY A 89 -17.59 5.15 28.83
C GLY A 89 -17.74 5.16 27.32
N VAL A 90 -17.58 4.02 26.63
CA VAL A 90 -17.79 3.92 25.18
C VAL A 90 -19.26 4.17 24.81
N GLU A 91 -20.21 3.67 25.58
CA GLU A 91 -21.64 3.95 25.39
C GLU A 91 -21.92 5.46 25.55
N ALA A 92 -21.31 6.11 26.54
CA ALA A 92 -21.43 7.55 26.74
C ALA A 92 -20.81 8.36 25.59
N LEU A 93 -19.66 7.94 25.07
CA LEU A 93 -19.03 8.52 23.89
C LEU A 93 -19.92 8.37 22.65
N ARG A 94 -20.45 7.17 22.41
CA ARG A 94 -21.36 6.90 21.30
C ARG A 94 -22.61 7.76 21.35
N LYS A 95 -23.21 7.93 22.53
CA LYS A 95 -24.36 8.85 22.73
C LYS A 95 -23.99 10.30 22.43
N LEU A 96 -22.77 10.72 22.78
CA LEU A 96 -22.28 12.06 22.46
C LEU A 96 -22.09 12.25 20.95
N PHE A 97 -21.46 11.27 20.28
CA PHE A 97 -21.17 11.29 18.84
C PHE A 97 -22.43 11.24 17.98
N ASN A 98 -23.43 10.43 18.36
CA ASN A 98 -24.73 10.38 17.70
C ASN A 98 -25.70 11.50 18.12
N GLY A 99 -25.27 12.41 19.01
CA GLY A 99 -26.09 13.49 19.54
C GLY A 99 -25.42 14.84 19.37
N ASN A 100 -25.02 15.46 20.49
CA ASN A 100 -24.48 16.83 20.49
C ASN A 100 -23.27 17.02 19.56
N CYS A 101 -22.42 16.01 19.39
CA CYS A 101 -21.26 16.12 18.49
C CYS A 101 -21.66 16.05 17.01
N LEU A 102 -22.68 15.26 16.65
CA LEU A 102 -23.23 15.26 15.29
C LEU A 102 -23.80 16.63 14.94
N GLU A 103 -24.61 17.21 15.84
CA GLU A 103 -25.17 18.55 15.64
C GLU A 103 -24.08 19.63 15.56
N TRP A 104 -23.08 19.54 16.45
CA TRP A 104 -21.90 20.40 16.38
C TRP A 104 -21.15 20.25 15.05
N MET A 105 -21.00 19.02 14.53
CA MET A 105 -20.33 18.76 13.26
C MET A 105 -21.12 19.32 12.06
N LYS A 106 -22.46 19.21 12.08
CA LYS A 106 -23.36 19.86 11.11
C LYS A 106 -23.18 21.39 11.15
N ASP A 107 -23.11 21.96 12.34
CA ASP A 107 -22.95 23.41 12.53
C ASP A 107 -21.57 23.92 12.07
N VAL A 108 -20.50 23.18 12.30
CA VAL A 108 -19.15 23.59 11.87
C VAL A 108 -19.00 23.41 10.37
N THR A 109 -19.32 22.24 9.84
CA THR A 109 -19.00 21.89 8.45
C THR A 109 -20.00 22.45 7.46
N LYS A 110 -21.22 22.78 7.91
CA LYS A 110 -22.38 23.14 7.07
C LYS A 110 -22.75 22.07 6.04
N ILE A 111 -22.28 20.83 6.24
CA ILE A 111 -22.62 19.68 5.42
C ILE A 111 -23.94 19.08 5.93
N PRO A 112 -24.87 18.68 5.04
CA PRO A 112 -26.12 18.03 5.44
C PRO A 112 -25.86 16.57 5.86
N LEU A 113 -25.27 16.38 7.05
CA LEU A 113 -25.02 15.05 7.61
C LEU A 113 -26.35 14.37 7.99
N SER A 114 -26.41 13.05 7.78
CA SER A 114 -27.44 12.16 8.27
C SER A 114 -27.25 11.83 9.76
N ASP A 115 -28.15 11.05 10.33
CA ASP A 115 -28.06 10.58 11.72
C ASP A 115 -27.19 9.33 11.89
N LYS A 116 -26.55 8.86 10.81
CA LYS A 116 -25.65 7.69 10.85
C LYS A 116 -24.22 8.14 11.16
N VAL A 117 -23.66 7.55 12.22
CA VAL A 117 -22.26 7.69 12.63
C VAL A 117 -21.67 6.30 12.84
N ASP A 118 -20.63 5.97 12.08
CA ASP A 118 -19.88 4.73 12.28
C ASP A 118 -18.76 4.97 13.28
N MET A 119 -18.46 3.98 14.12
CA MET A 119 -17.46 4.11 15.17
C MET A 119 -16.78 2.77 15.44
N SER A 120 -15.46 2.72 15.33
CA SER A 120 -14.64 1.54 15.63
C SER A 120 -13.43 1.93 16.49
N CYS A 121 -12.90 0.98 17.25
CA CYS A 121 -11.60 1.13 17.90
C CYS A 121 -10.51 0.51 17.02
N SER A 122 -9.42 1.24 16.83
CA SER A 122 -8.22 0.77 16.13
C SER A 122 -7.00 0.82 17.05
N CYS A 123 -6.21 -0.24 17.06
CA CYS A 123 -5.00 -0.42 17.84
C CYS A 123 -3.84 -0.75 16.89
N TYR A 124 -2.85 0.14 16.84
CA TYR A 124 -1.62 -0.05 16.06
C TYR A 124 -0.46 -0.28 17.03
N THR A 125 0.29 -1.35 16.77
CA THR A 125 1.49 -1.75 17.51
C THR A 125 2.69 -1.76 16.57
N TYR A 126 3.89 -2.09 17.07
CA TYR A 126 5.11 -2.10 16.27
C TYR A 126 4.91 -2.80 14.91
N THR A 127 5.31 -2.13 13.82
CA THR A 127 5.12 -2.51 12.39
C THR A 127 3.74 -2.29 11.77
N ASP A 128 2.71 -2.02 12.59
CA ASP A 128 1.36 -1.76 12.08
C ASP A 128 1.29 -0.42 11.35
N HIS A 129 0.47 -0.37 10.29
CA HIS A 129 0.34 0.75 9.37
C HIS A 129 -1.01 0.71 8.63
N LEU A 130 -1.40 1.84 8.05
CA LEU A 130 -2.52 1.95 7.10
C LEU A 130 -2.07 2.89 5.99
N LEU A 131 -1.83 2.37 4.79
CA LEU A 131 -1.19 3.09 3.68
C LEU A 131 -2.14 4.12 3.02
N CYS A 132 -1.63 4.80 1.99
CA CYS A 132 -2.30 5.90 1.31
C CYS A 132 -3.67 5.49 0.73
N HIS A 133 -4.75 6.11 1.24
CA HIS A 133 -6.13 5.93 0.79
C HIS A 133 -6.91 7.24 1.02
N ASP A 134 -8.13 7.35 0.48
CA ASP A 134 -8.93 8.59 0.52
C ASP A 134 -10.28 8.46 1.25
N ASP A 135 -10.50 7.32 1.92
CA ASP A 135 -11.73 6.96 2.62
C ASP A 135 -13.01 6.90 1.74
N GLU A 136 -12.86 6.73 0.42
CA GLU A 136 -13.98 6.57 -0.50
C GLU A 136 -14.90 5.41 -0.11
N LEU A 137 -16.11 5.74 0.33
CA LEU A 137 -17.25 4.84 0.41
C LEU A 137 -18.54 5.64 0.33
N GLU A 138 -19.60 5.05 -0.23
CA GLU A 138 -20.92 5.70 -0.31
C GLU A 138 -21.40 6.16 1.07
N GLY A 139 -21.89 7.40 1.13
CA GLY A 139 -22.42 8.02 2.35
C GLY A 139 -21.37 8.67 3.25
N ARG A 140 -20.08 8.27 3.22
CA ARG A 140 -19.05 8.87 4.08
C ARG A 140 -18.81 10.34 3.71
N ARG A 141 -18.87 11.24 4.70
CA ARG A 141 -18.70 12.69 4.48
C ARG A 141 -17.66 13.36 5.35
N ILE A 142 -17.61 13.03 6.64
CA ILE A 142 -16.55 13.52 7.52
C ILE A 142 -15.90 12.32 8.20
N ALA A 143 -14.63 12.09 7.90
CA ALA A 143 -13.81 11.14 8.66
C ALA A 143 -13.37 11.79 9.96
N TYR A 144 -13.32 11.03 11.05
CA TYR A 144 -12.82 11.51 12.33
C TYR A 144 -11.96 10.46 13.02
N ILE A 145 -11.00 10.95 13.81
CA ILE A 145 -10.09 10.15 14.62
C ILE A 145 -9.98 10.82 16.00
N TYR A 146 -10.37 10.10 17.03
CA TYR A 146 -10.23 10.51 18.43
C TYR A 146 -9.12 9.70 19.09
N TYR A 147 -8.05 10.38 19.47
CA TYR A 147 -6.82 9.74 19.95
C TYR A 147 -6.84 9.49 21.46
N LEU A 148 -6.50 8.24 21.81
CA LEU A 148 -6.43 7.73 23.17
C LEU A 148 -5.05 7.11 23.42
N VAL A 149 -4.01 7.77 22.90
CA VAL A 149 -2.61 7.33 22.94
C VAL A 149 -1.94 7.73 24.26
N PRO A 150 -0.91 6.98 24.73
CA PRO A 150 -0.02 7.47 25.79
C PRO A 150 0.79 8.69 25.29
N GLU A 151 1.78 9.14 26.07
CA GLU A 151 2.75 10.12 25.58
C GLU A 151 3.40 9.62 24.27
N TRP A 152 3.24 10.42 23.20
CA TRP A 152 3.59 10.04 21.84
C TRP A 152 4.45 11.12 21.18
N GLU A 153 5.49 10.70 20.48
CA GLU A 153 6.43 11.56 19.78
C GLU A 153 6.54 11.18 18.31
N GLU A 154 7.14 12.06 17.49
CA GLU A 154 7.36 11.80 16.07
C GLU A 154 8.18 10.51 15.82
N LYS A 155 9.16 10.22 16.68
CA LYS A 155 10.00 9.01 16.60
C LYS A 155 9.23 7.70 16.83
N ASP A 156 8.04 7.77 17.45
CA ASP A 156 7.22 6.59 17.70
C ASP A 156 6.44 6.15 16.44
N GLY A 157 6.46 6.95 15.36
CA GLY A 157 5.69 6.71 14.15
C GLY A 157 4.19 6.88 14.37
N GLY A 158 3.35 6.19 13.59
CA GLY A 158 1.89 6.25 13.77
C GLY A 158 1.27 7.62 13.49
N THR A 159 1.95 8.47 12.74
CA THR A 159 1.48 9.81 12.35
C THR A 159 0.31 9.71 11.37
N LEU A 160 -0.63 10.64 11.46
CA LEU A 160 -1.58 10.89 10.39
C LEU A 160 -0.90 11.77 9.34
N ASP A 161 -0.56 11.19 8.19
CA ASP A 161 0.08 11.90 7.09
C ASP A 161 -0.96 12.24 6.02
N LEU A 162 -0.96 13.47 5.54
CA LEU A 162 -1.83 13.97 4.49
C LEU A 162 -1.02 14.18 3.21
N PHE A 163 -1.50 13.65 2.09
CA PHE A 163 -0.80 13.70 0.81
C PHE A 163 -1.21 14.89 -0.03
N LYS A 164 -0.23 15.50 -0.71
CA LYS A 164 -0.48 16.38 -1.83
C LYS A 164 -1.16 15.61 -2.95
N CYS A 165 -2.15 16.22 -3.59
CA CYS A 165 -2.84 15.65 -4.74
C CYS A 165 -2.47 16.43 -6.02
N GLU A 166 -2.00 15.73 -7.05
CA GLU A 166 -1.75 16.29 -8.38
C GLU A 166 -2.51 15.46 -9.42
N ASN A 167 -3.29 16.13 -10.27
CA ASN A 167 -4.13 15.47 -11.28
C ASN A 167 -5.04 14.36 -10.71
N GLY A 168 -5.53 14.53 -9.47
CA GLY A 168 -6.39 13.57 -8.80
C GLY A 168 -5.68 12.35 -8.22
N GLN A 169 -4.34 12.34 -8.15
CA GLN A 169 -3.55 11.26 -7.56
C GLN A 169 -2.59 11.78 -6.47
N PRO A 170 -2.37 11.02 -5.38
CA PRO A 170 -1.46 11.41 -4.31
C PRO A 170 0.00 11.25 -4.72
N THR A 171 0.82 12.26 -4.44
CA THR A 171 2.25 12.28 -4.81
C THR A 171 3.16 12.11 -3.61
N GLU A 172 3.22 13.09 -2.71
CA GLU A 172 4.11 13.11 -1.55
C GLU A 172 3.36 13.55 -0.29
N ILE A 173 3.89 13.17 0.88
CA ILE A 173 3.38 13.62 2.17
C ILE A 173 3.63 15.12 2.29
N LYS A 174 2.57 15.89 2.51
CA LYS A 174 2.63 17.35 2.63
C LYS A 174 2.60 17.81 4.09
N THR A 175 1.78 17.14 4.90
CA THR A 175 1.54 17.51 6.29
C THR A 175 1.42 16.25 7.14
N SER A 176 2.09 16.20 8.29
CA SER A 176 2.04 15.06 9.23
C SER A 176 1.62 15.51 10.62
N PHE A 177 0.78 14.70 11.28
CA PHE A 177 0.30 14.95 12.64
C PHE A 177 0.64 13.80 13.58
N VAL A 178 1.39 14.11 14.63
CA VAL A 178 1.62 13.21 15.76
C VAL A 178 0.31 13.05 16.54
N PRO A 179 -0.15 11.81 16.84
CA PRO A 179 -1.33 11.60 17.65
C PRO A 179 -1.09 12.10 19.08
N VAL A 180 -2.10 12.70 19.69
CA VAL A 180 -2.00 13.26 21.05
C VAL A 180 -3.24 12.87 21.83
N TRP A 181 -3.07 12.49 23.09
CA TRP A 181 -4.15 12.15 24.00
C TRP A 181 -5.30 13.18 23.98
N ASN A 182 -6.54 12.68 23.91
CA ASN A 182 -7.76 13.49 23.93
C ASN A 182 -7.86 14.51 22.78
N ASN A 183 -7.17 14.28 21.65
CA ASN A 183 -7.34 15.09 20.45
C ASN A 183 -8.39 14.47 19.51
N LEU A 184 -9.31 15.30 19.02
CA LEU A 184 -10.14 14.97 17.86
C LEU A 184 -9.52 15.57 16.61
N VAL A 185 -9.34 14.74 15.58
CA VAL A 185 -9.03 15.17 14.22
C VAL A 185 -10.19 14.81 13.31
N PHE A 186 -10.56 15.70 12.40
CA PHE A 186 -11.57 15.40 11.39
C PHE A 186 -11.32 16.15 10.08
N PHE A 187 -11.77 15.58 8.97
CA PHE A 187 -11.65 16.15 7.62
C PHE A 187 -12.80 15.68 6.73
N GLU A 188 -13.08 16.45 5.66
CA GLU A 188 -14.07 16.04 4.67
C GLU A 188 -13.52 14.91 3.78
N VAL A 189 -14.32 13.85 3.61
CA VAL A 189 -14.04 12.77 2.66
C VAL A 189 -14.29 13.31 1.26
N SER A 190 -13.24 13.33 0.44
CA SER A 190 -13.25 13.92 -0.90
C SER A 190 -12.32 13.14 -1.85
N PRO A 191 -12.37 13.38 -3.18
CA PRO A 191 -11.43 12.77 -4.13
C PRO A 191 -9.96 13.18 -3.92
N GLU A 192 -9.67 14.11 -3.01
CA GLU A 192 -8.34 14.64 -2.75
C GLU A 192 -7.89 14.38 -1.30
N SER A 193 -8.72 13.76 -0.45
CA SER A 193 -8.44 13.54 0.98
C SER A 193 -7.53 12.34 1.23
N TYR A 194 -6.48 12.18 0.42
CA TYR A 194 -5.53 11.09 0.54
C TYR A 194 -4.69 11.22 1.81
N HIS A 195 -4.68 10.17 2.62
CA HIS A 195 -3.98 10.13 3.89
C HIS A 195 -3.52 8.71 4.23
N GLN A 196 -2.65 8.59 5.24
CA GLN A 196 -2.21 7.32 5.79
C GLN A 196 -1.99 7.42 7.30
N VAL A 197 -1.92 6.27 7.97
CA VAL A 197 -1.28 6.13 9.28
C VAL A 197 0.11 5.54 9.03
N SER A 198 1.15 6.35 9.27
CA SER A 198 2.53 5.87 9.12
C SER A 198 2.80 4.70 10.07
N GLU A 199 3.78 3.89 9.71
CA GLU A 199 4.16 2.74 10.53
C GLU A 199 4.45 3.14 11.97
N VAL A 200 3.97 2.35 12.93
CA VAL A 200 4.36 2.49 14.34
C VAL A 200 5.75 1.89 14.55
N LEU A 201 6.69 2.73 14.99
CA LEU A 201 8.11 2.42 15.14
C LEU A 201 8.52 2.10 16.59
N SER A 202 7.58 2.25 17.53
CA SER A 202 7.80 1.96 18.96
C SER A 202 7.03 0.73 19.42
N TYR A 203 7.36 0.22 20.61
CA TYR A 203 6.60 -0.84 21.28
C TYR A 203 5.39 -0.31 22.09
N LYS A 204 5.08 0.98 21.96
CA LYS A 204 3.85 1.55 22.53
C LYS A 204 2.66 1.12 21.67
N THR A 205 1.45 1.20 22.24
CA THR A 205 0.21 0.96 21.48
C THR A 205 -0.47 2.28 21.15
N ARG A 206 -0.67 2.55 19.85
CA ARG A 206 -1.43 3.68 19.36
C ARG A 206 -2.91 3.30 19.26
N THR A 207 -3.68 3.76 20.23
CA THR A 207 -5.12 3.50 20.31
C THR A 207 -5.92 4.73 19.86
N SER A 208 -6.94 4.51 19.03
CA SER A 208 -7.86 5.56 18.59
C SER A 208 -9.26 5.02 18.37
N ILE A 209 -10.26 5.86 18.63
CA ILE A 209 -11.63 5.64 18.15
C ILE A 209 -11.80 6.44 16.87
N SER A 210 -12.17 5.78 15.78
CA SER A 210 -12.29 6.41 14.46
C SER A 210 -13.56 5.98 13.75
N GLY A 211 -14.00 6.79 12.80
CA GLY A 211 -15.15 6.48 11.97
C GLY A 211 -15.59 7.64 11.10
N TRP A 212 -16.86 7.60 10.68
CA TRP A 212 -17.39 8.56 9.72
C TRP A 212 -18.76 9.08 10.13
N PHE A 213 -18.95 10.38 9.96
CA PHE A 213 -20.28 10.97 9.86
C PHE A 213 -20.77 10.86 8.41
N HIS A 214 -21.98 10.33 8.24
CA HIS A 214 -22.54 10.06 6.92
C HIS A 214 -23.41 11.21 6.40
N GLY A 215 -23.59 11.32 5.10
CA GLY A 215 -24.46 12.28 4.44
C GLY A 215 -24.63 11.99 2.94
N PRO A 216 -25.17 12.92 2.14
CA PRO A 216 -25.31 12.74 0.71
C PRO A 216 -23.97 12.51 0.03
N SER A 217 -23.89 11.49 -0.82
CA SER A 217 -22.71 11.18 -1.63
C SER A 217 -22.30 12.36 -2.50
N ILE A 218 -20.99 12.53 -2.65
CA ILE A 218 -20.40 13.54 -3.52
C ILE A 218 -20.12 12.95 -4.90
N LYS A 219 -20.19 13.79 -5.94
CA LYS A 219 -19.77 13.36 -7.28
C LYS A 219 -18.25 13.24 -7.31
N ARG A 220 -17.76 12.07 -7.73
CA ARG A 220 -16.33 11.80 -7.91
C ARG A 220 -15.93 11.88 -9.39
N PRO A 221 -14.66 12.22 -9.70
CA PRO A 221 -14.14 12.18 -11.06
C PRO A 221 -14.09 10.74 -11.58
N ASP A 222 -13.96 10.59 -12.89
CA ASP A 222 -13.72 9.27 -13.47
C ASP A 222 -12.42 8.67 -12.93
N PRO A 223 -12.36 7.36 -12.68
CA PRO A 223 -11.15 6.71 -12.18
C PRO A 223 -9.95 7.00 -13.10
N TYR A 224 -8.82 7.40 -12.48
CA TYR A 224 -7.55 7.58 -13.19
C TYR A 224 -7.18 6.29 -13.92
N LYS A 225 -6.81 6.36 -15.20
CA LYS A 225 -6.43 5.18 -16.00
C LYS A 225 -4.93 5.11 -16.19
N GLU A 226 -4.33 4.03 -15.73
CA GLU A 226 -2.92 3.75 -15.95
C GLU A 226 -2.74 2.83 -17.16
N THR A 227 -1.65 3.01 -17.91
CA THR A 227 -1.34 2.17 -19.07
C THR A 227 0.02 1.52 -18.85
N VAL A 228 0.02 0.18 -18.81
CA VAL A 228 1.25 -0.60 -18.87
C VAL A 228 1.78 -0.56 -20.29
N LEU A 229 3.04 -0.14 -20.46
CA LEU A 229 3.69 -0.12 -21.76
C LEU A 229 4.27 -1.50 -22.06
N PHE A 230 3.67 -2.17 -23.03
CA PHE A 230 4.17 -3.40 -23.62
C PHE A 230 5.01 -3.07 -24.85
N LYS A 231 6.16 -3.74 -25.00
CA LYS A 231 7.08 -3.61 -26.13
C LYS A 231 7.21 -4.96 -26.83
N LYS A 232 7.57 -4.92 -28.11
CA LYS A 232 8.01 -6.13 -28.80
C LYS A 232 9.32 -6.64 -28.17
N PRO A 233 9.56 -7.95 -28.21
CA PRO A 233 10.82 -8.55 -27.80
C PRO A 233 12.03 -7.89 -28.44
N SER A 234 13.13 -7.91 -27.70
CA SER A 234 14.41 -7.37 -28.14
C SER A 234 14.93 -8.18 -29.32
N THR A 235 15.37 -7.48 -30.37
CA THR A 235 16.06 -8.11 -31.52
C THR A 235 17.55 -8.32 -31.25
N VAL A 236 18.02 -8.01 -30.04
CA VAL A 236 19.42 -8.20 -29.64
C VAL A 236 19.64 -9.69 -29.39
N THR A 237 20.61 -10.28 -30.07
CA THR A 237 21.03 -11.66 -29.83
C THR A 237 21.70 -11.76 -28.46
N VAL A 238 21.25 -12.72 -27.64
CA VAL A 238 21.80 -12.97 -26.31
C VAL A 238 22.31 -14.40 -26.26
N ASP A 239 23.51 -14.60 -25.71
CA ASP A 239 24.07 -15.93 -25.49
C ASP A 239 23.45 -16.56 -24.22
N ILE A 240 22.29 -17.21 -24.37
CA ILE A 240 21.52 -17.78 -23.25
C ILE A 240 22.34 -18.81 -22.44
N GLU A 241 23.24 -19.55 -23.10
CA GLU A 241 24.09 -20.56 -22.45
C GLU A 241 25.13 -19.94 -21.51
N SER A 242 25.50 -18.67 -21.70
CA SER A 242 26.40 -17.95 -20.78
C SER A 242 25.70 -17.35 -19.56
N TRP A 243 24.35 -17.33 -19.56
CA TRP A 243 23.55 -16.68 -18.53
C TRP A 243 22.75 -17.66 -17.69
N ILE A 244 22.07 -18.61 -18.33
CA ILE A 244 21.14 -19.52 -17.68
C ILE A 244 21.89 -20.72 -17.13
N ASN A 245 21.54 -21.16 -15.93
CA ASN A 245 22.03 -22.41 -15.37
C ASN A 245 21.68 -23.57 -16.31
N HIS A 246 22.70 -24.32 -16.75
CA HIS A 246 22.56 -25.36 -17.77
C HIS A 246 21.53 -26.45 -17.42
N ALA A 247 21.22 -26.67 -16.14
CA ALA A 247 20.14 -27.57 -15.74
C ALA A 247 18.80 -27.15 -16.37
N TYR A 248 18.51 -25.85 -16.48
CA TYR A 248 17.26 -25.35 -17.07
C TYR A 248 17.28 -25.31 -18.61
N LEU A 249 18.43 -25.61 -19.23
CA LEU A 249 18.57 -25.76 -20.68
C LEU A 249 18.45 -27.23 -21.13
N ASP A 250 18.44 -28.17 -20.18
CA ASP A 250 18.26 -29.59 -20.45
C ASP A 250 16.79 -29.91 -20.82
N PRO A 251 16.52 -30.56 -21.97
CA PRO A 251 15.16 -30.82 -22.41
C PRO A 251 14.32 -31.69 -21.48
N GLU A 252 14.92 -32.67 -20.80
CA GLU A 252 14.19 -33.53 -19.84
C GLU A 252 13.74 -32.70 -18.64
N THR A 253 14.64 -31.87 -18.11
CA THR A 253 14.34 -30.92 -17.02
C THR A 253 13.24 -29.91 -17.40
N GLN A 254 13.27 -29.39 -18.64
CA GLN A 254 12.22 -28.47 -19.11
C GLN A 254 10.83 -29.12 -19.15
N ILE A 255 10.75 -30.41 -19.50
CA ILE A 255 9.49 -31.17 -19.48
C ILE A 255 8.99 -31.31 -18.05
N GLU A 256 9.85 -31.68 -17.10
CA GLU A 256 9.47 -31.80 -15.68
C GLU A 256 8.97 -30.47 -15.10
N ILE A 257 9.64 -29.36 -15.44
CA ILE A 257 9.23 -28.02 -15.03
C ILE A 257 7.85 -27.68 -15.62
N ARG A 258 7.64 -27.97 -16.91
CA ARG A 258 6.35 -27.73 -17.57
C ARG A 258 5.23 -28.51 -16.91
N ASP A 259 5.43 -29.80 -16.65
CA ASP A 259 4.42 -30.64 -16.01
C ASP A 259 4.03 -30.07 -14.64
N SER A 260 5.01 -29.61 -13.85
CA SER A 260 4.75 -28.94 -12.58
C SER A 260 3.99 -27.62 -12.76
N PHE A 261 4.41 -26.80 -13.72
CA PHE A 261 3.79 -25.50 -13.97
C PHE A 261 2.35 -25.63 -14.49
N GLU A 262 2.06 -26.61 -15.32
CA GLU A 262 0.70 -26.88 -15.81
C GLU A 262 -0.25 -27.32 -14.68
N GLU A 263 0.26 -27.96 -13.63
CA GLU A 263 -0.52 -28.37 -12.46
C GLU A 263 -0.83 -27.20 -11.50
N SER A 264 0.16 -26.34 -11.21
CA SER A 264 0.05 -25.30 -10.18
C SER A 264 -0.11 -23.87 -10.73
N SER A 265 0.14 -23.65 -12.02
CA SER A 265 0.25 -22.31 -12.66
C SER A 265 1.31 -21.40 -12.04
N GLU A 266 2.26 -21.98 -11.30
CA GLU A 266 3.37 -21.27 -10.66
C GLU A 266 4.59 -22.18 -10.52
N ILE A 267 5.79 -21.60 -10.61
CA ILE A 267 7.01 -22.31 -10.23
C ILE A 267 8.11 -21.33 -9.79
N GLU A 268 8.99 -21.80 -8.90
CA GLU A 268 10.19 -21.07 -8.48
C GLU A 268 11.46 -21.86 -8.84
N LEU A 269 12.30 -21.27 -9.68
CA LEU A 269 13.55 -21.88 -10.16
C LEU A 269 14.75 -21.27 -9.44
N MET A 270 15.41 -22.07 -8.61
CA MET A 270 16.55 -21.62 -7.80
C MET A 270 17.87 -21.63 -8.57
N THR A 271 18.77 -20.71 -8.24
CA THR A 271 20.09 -20.61 -8.89
C THR A 271 19.95 -20.45 -10.41
N PHE A 272 19.02 -19.59 -10.83
CA PHE A 272 18.58 -19.51 -12.23
C PHE A 272 19.66 -18.93 -13.16
N ILE A 273 20.35 -17.89 -12.72
CA ILE A 273 21.48 -17.30 -13.44
C ILE A 273 22.78 -17.95 -12.95
N GLN A 274 23.72 -18.16 -13.87
CA GLN A 274 25.05 -18.69 -13.55
C GLN A 274 25.76 -17.79 -12.53
N GLU A 275 26.55 -18.43 -11.65
CA GLU A 275 27.10 -17.79 -10.46
C GLU A 275 28.00 -16.60 -10.79
N ASP A 276 28.82 -16.69 -11.84
CA ASP A 276 29.70 -15.63 -12.31
C ASP A 276 28.91 -14.39 -12.78
N LYS A 277 27.87 -14.58 -13.59
CA LYS A 277 26.97 -13.50 -14.02
C LYS A 277 26.19 -12.92 -12.85
N TYR A 278 25.71 -13.76 -11.94
CA TYR A 278 24.99 -13.31 -10.75
C TYR A 278 25.88 -12.45 -9.83
N GLU A 279 27.16 -12.82 -9.66
CA GLU A 279 28.12 -12.00 -8.94
C GLU A 279 28.36 -10.64 -9.60
N GLU A 280 28.47 -10.59 -10.93
CA GLU A 280 28.59 -9.33 -11.68
C GLU A 280 27.38 -8.41 -11.48
N ILE A 281 26.17 -8.98 -11.51
CA ILE A 281 24.93 -8.27 -11.20
C ILE A 281 24.97 -7.70 -9.77
N CYS A 282 25.33 -8.53 -8.78
CA CYS A 282 25.39 -8.09 -7.38
C CYS A 282 26.42 -6.97 -7.18
N LYS A 283 27.58 -7.05 -7.84
CA LYS A 283 28.61 -6.00 -7.83
C LYS A 283 28.09 -4.70 -8.44
N ALA A 284 27.33 -4.77 -9.54
CA ALA A 284 26.75 -3.58 -10.17
C ALA A 284 25.66 -2.94 -9.29
N LEU A 285 24.74 -3.74 -8.72
CA LEU A 285 23.67 -3.26 -7.83
C LEU A 285 24.20 -2.66 -6.52
N SER A 286 25.31 -3.20 -6.02
CA SER A 286 26.01 -2.67 -4.84
C SER A 286 26.84 -1.41 -5.14
N SER A 287 27.01 -1.05 -6.41
CA SER A 287 27.74 0.16 -6.80
C SER A 287 26.86 1.40 -6.66
N GLN A 288 27.45 2.53 -6.23
CA GLN A 288 26.73 3.81 -6.11
C GLN A 288 26.48 4.52 -7.47
N GLN A 289 26.57 3.80 -8.58
CA GLN A 289 26.49 4.37 -9.93
C GLN A 289 25.10 4.28 -10.55
N ILE A 290 24.19 3.50 -9.96
CA ILE A 290 22.83 3.35 -10.49
C ILE A 290 21.95 4.49 -9.98
N GLU A 291 21.41 5.26 -10.92
CA GLU A 291 20.38 6.26 -10.63
C GLU A 291 19.00 5.60 -10.52
N TRP A 292 18.31 5.86 -9.41
CA TRP A 292 17.00 5.31 -9.10
C TRP A 292 15.94 6.40 -9.15
N LYS A 293 14.79 6.09 -9.74
CA LYS A 293 13.62 6.96 -9.81
C LYS A 293 12.50 6.38 -8.98
N HIS A 294 11.91 7.22 -8.14
CA HIS A 294 10.75 6.86 -7.36
C HIS A 294 9.52 6.61 -8.24
N GLN A 295 8.81 5.52 -7.99
CA GLN A 295 7.57 5.15 -8.67
C GLN A 295 6.38 5.28 -7.72
N GLY A 296 5.39 6.04 -8.18
CA GLY A 296 4.09 6.25 -7.54
C GLY A 296 2.93 5.99 -8.51
N PRO A 297 1.73 6.55 -8.28
CA PRO A 297 1.32 7.35 -7.12
C PRO A 297 1.18 6.51 -5.83
N CYS A 298 1.20 7.17 -4.66
CA CYS A 298 1.30 6.47 -3.36
C CYS A 298 0.08 5.61 -2.99
N ASN A 299 -1.09 5.82 -3.59
CA ASN A 299 -2.27 4.96 -3.47
C ASN A 299 -2.20 3.70 -4.37
N ARG A 300 -1.08 3.48 -5.08
CA ARG A 300 -0.88 2.33 -5.96
C ARG A 300 0.45 1.64 -5.69
N ARG A 301 1.52 2.42 -5.52
CA ARG A 301 2.86 1.88 -5.33
C ARG A 301 3.78 2.90 -4.69
N LYS A 302 4.83 2.38 -4.07
CA LYS A 302 5.95 3.13 -3.56
C LYS A 302 7.17 2.23 -3.63
N TYR A 303 7.99 2.38 -4.66
CA TYR A 303 9.28 1.69 -4.79
C TYR A 303 10.17 2.50 -5.72
N ASP A 304 11.42 2.08 -5.90
CA ASP A 304 12.30 2.72 -6.86
C ASP A 304 12.59 1.82 -8.05
N GLU A 305 12.75 2.41 -9.23
CA GLU A 305 13.10 1.74 -10.47
C GLU A 305 14.35 2.38 -11.07
N VAL A 306 15.14 1.62 -11.82
CA VAL A 306 16.31 2.16 -12.53
C VAL A 306 15.89 3.27 -13.50
N SER A 307 16.44 4.48 -13.32
CA SER A 307 16.10 5.65 -14.15
C SER A 307 16.61 5.53 -15.58
N ASN A 308 17.81 4.97 -15.74
CA ASN A 308 18.48 4.80 -17.02
C ASN A 308 19.32 3.52 -17.01
N ILE A 309 18.74 2.44 -17.52
CA ILE A 309 19.38 1.12 -17.51
C ILE A 309 20.65 1.06 -18.37
N GLU A 310 20.81 1.96 -19.35
CA GLU A 310 22.00 2.03 -20.23
C GLU A 310 23.29 2.38 -19.46
N GLN A 311 23.18 2.89 -18.24
CA GLN A 311 24.34 3.18 -17.38
C GLN A 311 24.99 1.92 -16.79
N SER A 312 24.26 0.79 -16.76
CA SER A 312 24.76 -0.48 -16.23
C SER A 312 24.71 -1.55 -17.32
N PRO A 313 25.84 -1.82 -18.01
CA PRO A 313 25.89 -2.81 -19.10
C PRO A 313 25.36 -4.19 -18.69
N ILE A 314 25.73 -4.68 -17.51
CA ILE A 314 25.30 -6.00 -17.03
C ILE A 314 23.78 -6.07 -16.77
N LEU A 315 23.18 -5.00 -16.24
CA LEU A 315 21.72 -4.96 -16.04
C LEU A 315 20.98 -4.80 -17.36
N LYS A 316 21.58 -4.08 -18.31
CA LYS A 316 21.04 -3.96 -19.67
C LYS A 316 21.07 -5.29 -20.40
N GLU A 317 22.16 -6.04 -20.30
CA GLU A 317 22.27 -7.39 -20.85
C GLU A 317 21.25 -8.33 -20.21
N LEU A 318 21.05 -8.25 -18.88
CA LEU A 318 20.02 -9.01 -18.17
C LEU A 318 18.59 -8.66 -18.62
N GLU A 319 18.26 -7.37 -18.78
CA GLU A 319 16.96 -6.96 -19.33
C GLU A 319 16.78 -7.49 -20.76
N ASN A 320 17.82 -7.35 -21.60
CA ASN A 320 17.80 -7.85 -22.97
C ASN A 320 17.58 -9.37 -23.01
N LEU A 321 18.22 -10.13 -22.11
CA LEU A 321 18.00 -11.58 -21.96
C LEU A 321 16.52 -11.86 -21.73
N PHE A 322 15.92 -11.29 -20.68
CA PHE A 322 14.53 -11.54 -20.31
C PHE A 322 13.51 -11.07 -21.35
N CYS A 323 13.91 -10.16 -22.24
CA CYS A 323 13.10 -9.65 -23.33
C CYS A 323 13.45 -10.27 -24.70
N SER A 324 14.40 -11.22 -24.78
CA SER A 324 14.87 -11.81 -26.04
C SER A 324 13.96 -12.93 -26.55
N GLU A 325 13.98 -13.15 -27.87
CA GLU A 325 13.27 -14.28 -28.50
C GLU A 325 13.69 -15.63 -27.91
N ASP A 326 14.99 -15.84 -27.69
CA ASP A 326 15.52 -17.08 -27.10
C ASP A 326 14.97 -17.34 -25.68
N PHE A 327 14.79 -16.29 -24.88
CA PHE A 327 14.20 -16.43 -23.55
C PHE A 327 12.69 -16.67 -23.61
N LEU A 328 11.97 -16.03 -24.53
CA LEU A 328 10.55 -16.32 -24.75
C LEU A 328 10.34 -17.77 -25.21
N LEU A 329 11.26 -18.31 -26.01
CA LEU A 329 11.24 -19.72 -26.40
C LEU A 329 11.47 -20.63 -25.19
N LEU A 330 12.46 -20.32 -24.33
CA LEU A 330 12.67 -21.05 -23.08
C LEU A 330 11.41 -21.01 -22.19
N LEU A 331 10.81 -19.83 -21.99
CA LEU A 331 9.58 -19.68 -21.21
C LEU A 331 8.44 -20.52 -21.82
N SER A 332 8.28 -20.52 -23.14
CA SER A 332 7.29 -21.35 -23.83
C SER A 332 7.53 -22.84 -23.54
N HIS A 333 8.79 -23.27 -23.54
CA HIS A 333 9.15 -24.65 -23.24
C HIS A 333 8.91 -25.06 -21.79
N ILE A 334 9.08 -24.17 -20.82
CA ILE A 334 8.96 -24.51 -19.40
C ILE A 334 7.56 -24.22 -18.82
N THR A 335 6.72 -23.46 -19.53
CA THR A 335 5.36 -23.13 -19.07
C THR A 335 4.25 -23.72 -19.93
N GLY A 336 4.56 -24.16 -21.15
CA GLY A 336 3.56 -24.61 -22.13
C GLY A 336 2.78 -23.47 -22.81
N LEU A 337 3.04 -22.21 -22.43
CA LEU A 337 2.43 -21.03 -23.03
C LEU A 337 3.00 -20.75 -24.43
N ARG A 338 2.22 -20.07 -25.27
CA ARG A 338 2.59 -19.74 -26.65
C ARG A 338 3.20 -18.36 -26.71
N LEU A 339 4.39 -18.20 -26.12
CA LEU A 339 5.04 -16.88 -26.04
C LEU A 339 5.86 -16.55 -27.28
N CYS A 340 6.42 -17.58 -27.93
CA CYS A 340 7.20 -17.47 -29.17
C CYS A 340 6.62 -18.39 -30.25
N PRO A 341 6.44 -17.92 -31.50
CA PRO A 341 6.16 -18.80 -32.63
C PRO A 341 7.34 -19.74 -32.83
N THR A 342 7.07 -21.04 -32.98
CA THR A 342 8.10 -22.07 -33.16
C THR A 342 8.15 -22.58 -34.60
N GLU A 343 7.05 -22.42 -35.34
CA GLU A 343 6.93 -22.83 -36.73
C GLU A 343 6.47 -21.67 -37.63
N ALA A 344 6.89 -21.68 -38.89
CA ALA A 344 6.53 -20.65 -39.86
C ALA A 344 5.03 -20.62 -40.22
N GLU A 345 4.26 -21.64 -39.84
CA GLU A 345 2.81 -21.76 -40.05
C GLU A 345 1.99 -21.36 -38.81
N ASP A 346 2.64 -21.02 -37.70
CA ASP A 346 1.98 -20.56 -36.49
C ASP A 346 1.19 -19.27 -36.76
N GLN A 347 -0.09 -19.27 -36.39
CA GLN A 347 -1.00 -18.12 -36.60
C GLN A 347 -0.93 -17.09 -35.46
N PHE A 348 -0.06 -17.29 -34.47
CA PHE A 348 0.03 -16.48 -33.26
C PHE A 348 1.18 -15.48 -33.35
N GLU A 349 1.03 -14.32 -32.72
CA GLU A 349 2.10 -13.32 -32.69
C GLU A 349 3.03 -13.56 -31.51
N MET A 350 4.29 -13.18 -31.67
CA MET A 350 5.23 -13.18 -30.55
C MET A 350 4.74 -12.27 -29.42
N SER A 351 4.84 -12.75 -28.19
CA SER A 351 4.34 -12.05 -27.01
C SER A 351 5.01 -10.69 -26.83
N GLU A 352 4.24 -9.73 -26.33
CA GLU A 352 4.82 -8.47 -25.89
C GLU A 352 5.29 -8.55 -24.44
N VAL A 353 6.32 -7.77 -24.13
CA VAL A 353 7.00 -7.77 -22.85
C VAL A 353 6.97 -6.38 -22.22
N SER A 354 6.72 -6.32 -20.92
CA SER A 354 7.03 -5.16 -20.09
C SER A 354 8.08 -5.57 -19.07
N SER A 355 9.13 -4.77 -18.89
CA SER A 355 10.25 -5.05 -17.99
C SER A 355 10.50 -3.88 -17.05
N SER A 356 10.93 -4.18 -15.82
CA SER A 356 11.26 -3.18 -14.81
C SER A 356 12.31 -3.72 -13.84
N VAL A 357 13.42 -3.02 -13.66
CA VAL A 357 14.42 -3.33 -12.62
C VAL A 357 14.12 -2.49 -11.39
N ARG A 358 13.69 -3.14 -10.31
CA ARG A 358 13.14 -2.48 -9.11
C ARG A 358 14.07 -2.66 -7.91
N ARG A 359 14.02 -1.68 -7.00
CA ARG A 359 14.67 -1.69 -5.70
C ARG A 359 13.61 -1.58 -4.61
N TRP A 360 13.72 -2.48 -3.65
CA TRP A 360 12.82 -2.62 -2.52
C TRP A 360 13.57 -2.41 -1.22
N ASN A 361 13.06 -1.52 -0.38
CA ASN A 361 13.60 -1.22 0.94
C ASN A 361 12.46 -0.87 1.91
N HIS A 362 12.82 -0.58 3.16
CA HIS A 362 11.87 -0.17 4.18
C HIS A 362 10.94 0.96 3.70
N GLY A 363 9.64 0.73 3.78
CA GLY A 363 8.61 1.66 3.35
C GLY A 363 8.08 1.41 1.94
N CYS A 364 8.66 0.48 1.17
CA CYS A 364 8.18 0.14 -0.16
C CYS A 364 6.97 -0.80 -0.12
N TYR A 365 6.09 -0.69 -1.13
CA TYR A 365 4.88 -1.50 -1.30
C TYR A 365 4.25 -1.35 -2.70
N THR A 366 3.29 -2.22 -3.02
CA THR A 366 2.24 -1.96 -4.01
C THR A 366 0.86 -2.26 -3.41
N LEU A 367 -0.18 -1.64 -3.97
CA LEU A 367 -1.57 -1.77 -3.54
C LEU A 367 -2.45 -2.29 -4.67
N LEU A 368 -3.49 -3.01 -4.30
CA LEU A 368 -4.56 -3.39 -5.19
C LEU A 368 -5.51 -2.21 -5.41
N HIS A 369 -6.02 -2.12 -6.62
CA HIS A 369 -7.03 -1.14 -7.05
C HIS A 369 -7.84 -1.75 -8.20
N ASP A 370 -8.95 -1.13 -8.61
CA ASP A 370 -9.86 -1.67 -9.64
C ASP A 370 -9.16 -2.07 -10.96
N GLN A 371 -8.04 -1.45 -11.30
CA GLN A 371 -7.24 -1.77 -12.50
C GLN A 371 -6.15 -2.82 -12.29
N SER A 372 -5.96 -3.33 -11.07
CA SER A 372 -4.93 -4.33 -10.75
C SER A 372 -5.32 -5.70 -11.28
N PHE A 373 -6.63 -5.98 -11.31
CA PHE A 373 -7.16 -7.23 -11.84
C PHE A 373 -7.04 -7.21 -13.36
N THR A 374 -6.19 -8.10 -13.87
CA THR A 374 -5.93 -8.16 -15.29
C THR A 374 -7.19 -8.61 -16.04
N LYS A 375 -7.39 -8.07 -17.24
CA LYS A 375 -8.45 -8.48 -18.17
C LYS A 375 -7.99 -9.52 -19.17
N THR A 376 -6.68 -9.70 -19.27
CA THR A 376 -6.06 -10.64 -20.21
C THR A 376 -5.02 -11.44 -19.45
N PRO A 377 -4.96 -12.76 -19.60
CA PRO A 377 -3.95 -13.55 -18.91
C PRO A 377 -2.54 -13.06 -19.21
N THR A 378 -1.67 -13.12 -18.20
CA THR A 378 -0.26 -12.73 -18.30
C THR A 378 0.60 -13.68 -17.49
N LEU A 379 1.80 -13.96 -18.00
CA LEU A 379 2.84 -14.61 -17.20
C LEU A 379 3.66 -13.52 -16.49
N ASN A 380 3.63 -13.53 -15.17
CA ASN A 380 4.51 -12.72 -14.34
C ASN A 380 5.82 -13.46 -14.11
N SER A 381 6.92 -12.75 -14.28
CA SER A 381 8.28 -13.25 -14.00
C SER A 381 8.95 -12.30 -13.04
N THR A 382 9.43 -12.82 -11.91
CA THR A 382 10.21 -12.04 -10.93
C THR A 382 11.55 -12.73 -10.70
N PHE A 383 12.63 -12.08 -11.12
CA PHE A 383 13.98 -12.55 -10.84
C PHE A 383 14.60 -11.74 -9.69
N TYR A 384 14.86 -12.38 -8.56
CA TYR A 384 15.31 -11.74 -7.32
C TYR A 384 16.83 -11.69 -7.22
N MET A 385 17.36 -10.54 -6.78
CA MET A 385 18.78 -10.22 -6.83
C MET A 385 19.30 -9.53 -5.56
N ASN A 386 20.57 -9.80 -5.26
CA ASN A 386 21.46 -9.02 -4.40
C ASN A 386 20.97 -8.78 -2.95
N PHE A 387 20.70 -9.87 -2.23
CA PHE A 387 20.55 -9.87 -0.77
C PHE A 387 21.00 -11.21 -0.18
N GLU A 388 21.45 -11.25 1.07
CA GLU A 388 21.90 -12.51 1.69
C GLU A 388 20.72 -13.38 2.14
N LYS A 389 19.87 -12.82 2.98
CA LYS A 389 18.70 -13.49 3.55
C LYS A 389 17.60 -12.47 3.79
N TRP A 390 16.38 -12.80 3.37
CA TRP A 390 15.20 -12.00 3.64
C TRP A 390 14.29 -12.76 4.61
N ASP A 391 13.84 -12.09 5.68
CA ASP A 391 12.87 -12.67 6.59
C ASP A 391 11.46 -12.32 6.12
N SER A 392 10.59 -13.32 6.03
CA SER A 392 9.16 -13.17 5.72
C SER A 392 8.44 -12.14 6.62
N LEU A 393 8.92 -11.95 7.86
CA LEU A 393 8.38 -10.98 8.81
C LEU A 393 8.65 -9.53 8.40
N HIS A 394 9.64 -9.28 7.53
CA HIS A 394 9.93 -7.94 7.01
C HIS A 394 8.85 -7.43 6.05
N GLY A 395 7.99 -8.30 5.51
CA GLY A 395 7.16 -7.99 4.34
C GLY A 395 7.92 -8.18 3.03
N GLY A 396 7.57 -7.45 1.97
CA GLY A 396 8.27 -7.51 0.67
C GLY A 396 7.99 -8.75 -0.19
N TYR A 397 7.24 -9.72 0.34
CA TYR A 397 6.71 -10.82 -0.46
C TYR A 397 5.63 -10.35 -1.43
N THR A 398 5.51 -11.05 -2.55
CA THR A 398 4.40 -10.85 -3.50
C THR A 398 3.26 -11.80 -3.13
N SER A 399 2.08 -11.26 -2.93
CA SER A 399 0.84 -11.99 -2.63
C SER A 399 -0.10 -11.90 -3.82
N TYR A 400 -0.66 -13.02 -4.24
CA TYR A 400 -1.64 -13.11 -5.32
C TYR A 400 -3.02 -13.43 -4.75
N VAL A 401 -4.03 -12.71 -5.23
CA VAL A 401 -5.42 -12.82 -4.77
C VAL A 401 -6.39 -12.79 -5.95
N ALA A 402 -7.55 -13.44 -5.78
CA ALA A 402 -8.68 -13.33 -6.71
C ALA A 402 -9.68 -12.27 -6.24
N GLU A 403 -10.34 -11.58 -7.17
CA GLU A 403 -11.29 -10.50 -6.90
C GLU A 403 -12.48 -10.94 -6.01
N GLU A 404 -12.94 -12.17 -6.18
CA GLU A 404 -14.09 -12.73 -5.46
C GLU A 404 -13.69 -13.51 -4.19
N GLU A 405 -12.39 -13.70 -3.95
CA GLU A 405 -11.89 -14.50 -2.84
C GLU A 405 -11.27 -13.63 -1.74
N LYS A 406 -11.44 -14.06 -0.49
CA LYS A 406 -10.88 -13.35 0.67
C LYS A 406 -9.47 -13.83 1.03
N ASP A 407 -9.09 -14.99 0.51
CA ASP A 407 -7.88 -15.70 0.92
C ASP A 407 -6.76 -15.48 -0.10
N GLU A 408 -5.52 -15.52 0.40
CA GLU A 408 -4.30 -15.48 -0.42
C GLU A 408 -4.20 -16.78 -1.24
N LEU A 409 -4.10 -16.65 -2.57
CA LEU A 409 -3.96 -17.79 -3.49
C LEU A 409 -2.54 -18.34 -3.46
N LEU A 410 -1.57 -17.43 -3.52
CA LEU A 410 -0.15 -17.74 -3.63
C LEU A 410 0.67 -16.63 -2.98
N ARG A 411 1.76 -17.02 -2.33
CA ARG A 411 2.80 -16.12 -1.83
C ARG A 411 4.15 -16.48 -2.43
N VAL A 412 4.86 -15.48 -2.92
CA VAL A 412 6.24 -15.57 -3.40
C VAL A 412 7.13 -14.71 -2.52
N ASP A 413 7.99 -15.37 -1.74
CA ASP A 413 8.99 -14.69 -0.90
C ASP A 413 10.25 -14.39 -1.72
N PRO A 414 10.93 -13.25 -1.49
CA PRO A 414 12.20 -12.97 -2.16
C PRO A 414 13.25 -14.03 -1.82
N LYS A 415 13.81 -14.69 -2.85
CA LYS A 415 14.98 -15.58 -2.71
C LYS A 415 16.09 -15.23 -3.70
N SER A 416 17.32 -15.05 -3.22
CA SER A 416 18.43 -14.65 -4.09
C SER A 416 18.71 -15.64 -5.22
N ASN A 417 18.95 -15.11 -6.41
CA ASN A 417 19.16 -15.87 -7.65
C ASN A 417 18.02 -16.85 -7.96
N SER A 418 16.78 -16.48 -7.64
CA SER A 418 15.60 -17.26 -7.98
C SER A 418 14.75 -16.56 -9.03
N LEU A 419 14.18 -17.35 -9.94
CA LEU A 419 13.17 -16.91 -10.89
C LEU A 419 11.82 -17.48 -10.48
N ALA A 420 10.90 -16.62 -10.05
CA ALA A 420 9.51 -17.00 -9.81
C ALA A 420 8.67 -16.69 -11.05
N LEU A 421 7.94 -17.69 -11.54
CA LEU A 421 6.99 -17.59 -12.65
C LEU A 421 5.59 -17.85 -12.11
N VAL A 422 4.64 -16.95 -12.40
CA VAL A 422 3.25 -17.09 -11.98
C VAL A 422 2.35 -16.71 -13.14
N TYR A 423 1.50 -17.63 -13.58
CA TYR A 423 0.49 -17.37 -14.60
C TYR A 423 -0.77 -16.82 -13.95
N ILE A 424 -1.17 -15.63 -14.38
CA ILE A 424 -2.30 -14.88 -13.80
C ILE A 424 -3.41 -14.80 -14.82
N THR A 425 -4.61 -15.21 -14.42
CA THR A 425 -5.82 -15.17 -15.23
C THR A 425 -6.66 -13.92 -14.95
N GLU A 426 -7.74 -13.76 -15.72
CA GLU A 426 -8.74 -12.72 -15.47
C GLU A 426 -9.25 -12.77 -14.02
N GLY A 427 -9.41 -11.60 -13.39
CA GLY A 427 -9.88 -11.50 -12.00
C GLY A 427 -8.84 -11.84 -10.93
N THR A 428 -7.58 -12.06 -11.29
CA THR A 428 -6.46 -12.26 -10.34
C THR A 428 -5.50 -11.06 -10.40
N ALA A 429 -4.93 -10.70 -9.26
CA ALA A 429 -3.95 -9.62 -9.13
C ALA A 429 -2.88 -9.95 -8.08
N GLY A 430 -1.69 -9.36 -8.24
CA GLY A 430 -0.59 -9.48 -7.29
C GLY A 430 -0.24 -8.14 -6.65
N PHE A 431 0.20 -8.16 -5.39
CA PHE A 431 0.77 -7.00 -4.72
C PHE A 431 2.02 -7.36 -3.89
N VAL A 432 2.95 -6.42 -3.75
CA VAL A 432 4.12 -6.54 -2.87
C VAL A 432 3.78 -5.94 -1.51
N LYS A 433 3.79 -6.77 -0.46
CA LYS A 433 3.45 -6.33 0.91
C LYS A 433 4.45 -5.29 1.41
N TYR A 434 3.94 -4.30 2.13
CA TYR A 434 4.72 -3.27 2.80
C TYR A 434 5.94 -3.81 3.55
N ILE A 435 7.11 -3.23 3.28
CA ILE A 435 8.36 -3.57 3.95
C ILE A 435 8.51 -2.75 5.23
N ASN A 436 8.37 -3.41 6.37
CA ASN A 436 8.31 -2.78 7.68
C ASN A 436 9.70 -2.54 8.30
N LYS A 437 9.74 -1.86 9.45
CA LYS A 437 10.95 -1.40 10.14
C LYS A 437 11.89 -2.53 10.55
N GLN A 438 11.40 -3.76 10.69
CA GLN A 438 12.23 -4.91 11.04
C GLN A 438 13.32 -5.15 10.00
N SER A 439 13.07 -4.78 8.73
CA SER A 439 14.06 -4.90 7.65
C SER A 439 15.30 -4.01 7.80
N THR A 440 15.32 -3.12 8.80
CA THR A 440 16.45 -2.21 9.08
C THR A 440 17.18 -2.49 10.40
N LEU A 441 16.76 -3.52 11.15
CA LEU A 441 17.26 -3.74 12.52
C LEU A 441 18.68 -4.30 12.56
N GLU A 442 18.99 -5.28 11.70
CA GLU A 442 20.30 -5.94 11.66
C GLU A 442 21.22 -5.33 10.59
N SER A 443 20.64 -4.89 9.49
CA SER A 443 21.27 -4.17 8.38
C SER A 443 20.19 -3.36 7.66
N ASP A 444 20.53 -2.28 6.97
CA ASP A 444 19.62 -1.61 6.04
C ASP A 444 19.37 -2.54 4.84
N SER A 445 18.53 -3.56 5.04
CA SER A 445 18.28 -4.60 4.06
C SER A 445 17.46 -4.03 2.93
N CYS A 446 17.99 -4.16 1.72
CA CYS A 446 17.27 -3.98 0.48
C CYS A 446 17.36 -5.27 -0.33
N PHE A 447 16.40 -5.46 -1.24
CA PHE A 447 16.53 -6.42 -2.32
C PHE A 447 16.17 -5.76 -3.64
N TYR A 448 16.55 -6.42 -4.71
CA TYR A 448 16.32 -5.95 -6.06
C TYR A 448 15.62 -7.05 -6.84
N ASP A 449 14.85 -6.67 -7.86
CA ASP A 449 14.31 -7.64 -8.79
C ASP A 449 14.27 -7.10 -10.22
N LEU A 450 14.20 -8.02 -11.18
CA LEU A 450 13.77 -7.76 -12.54
C LEU A 450 12.38 -8.37 -12.68
N PHE A 451 11.38 -7.51 -12.81
CA PHE A 451 9.99 -7.89 -12.99
C PHE A 451 9.60 -7.76 -14.45
N CYS A 452 9.09 -8.84 -15.03
CA CYS A 452 8.62 -8.89 -16.40
C CYS A 452 7.16 -9.37 -16.47
N LEU A 453 6.40 -8.78 -17.38
CA LEU A 453 5.06 -9.21 -17.78
C LEU A 453 5.10 -9.69 -19.22
N TYR A 454 4.69 -10.93 -19.48
CA TYR A 454 4.55 -11.49 -20.82
C TYR A 454 3.08 -11.68 -21.16
N LYS A 455 2.68 -11.21 -22.35
CA LYS A 455 1.30 -11.27 -22.83
C LYS A 455 1.22 -12.00 -24.16
N GLU A 456 0.50 -13.13 -24.18
CA GLU A 456 0.16 -13.88 -25.39
C GLU A 456 -0.67 -13.02 -26.37
N ARG A 457 -0.51 -13.26 -27.68
CA ARG A 457 -1.17 -12.51 -28.75
C ARG A 457 -1.75 -13.37 -29.86
#